data_AF-A0A4R5EFN8-F1
#
_entry.id   AF-A0A4R5EFN8-F1
#
_cell.length_a   1.000
_cell.length_b   1.000
_cell.length_c   1.000
_cell.angle_alpha   90.00
_cell.angle_beta   90.00
_cell.angle_gamma   90.00
#
_symmetry.space_group_name_H-M   'P 1'
#
loop_
_entity.id
_entity.type
_entity.pdbx_description
1 polymer ?
#
loop_
_entity_poly.entity_id
_entity_poly.type
_entity_poly.pdbx_seq_one_letter_code
_entity_poly.pdbx_strand_id
1 'polypeptide(L)'
;MRGHLRADRRAGPHQDHQDAARPGRRHGQGAAQAPARTAHDPRHRRGGGGRAAASRDPHTAHDHPTGASAGSPRGHPDGPGPAAAGGRDRPARRYSRAYELVQPFRRALVMATTSCDVAIVGAGLGGCFLALLLGRRGQHVVVIEQGPSVPSAGADFLKPPGRRVLARHGLADLVERHGLRRDTIRYYHDGDPISECRFPDDGFVIRPYRELVELIYTSCVMEGVEFRFDTGIDDIVTGDGRVEELTLSDGRTLRAGVVIGADGTKSAVRRALDIEQQTMPYERLLMRVATVPLTASVARLNRLYFSSEGWLAYFYPLDKDRARVFVGLPPEDDKEIFQDGIPLLIDTLKRFVTDSSDAFNVLQPATWQRIKVSSLRVAGYHKGNAALLGSAAFACHPMTGMGMSYTLHDAEILADVICAAGGDGDLLDRLLYARYEPRRHAHRELIDYGDALAATFRDRAAYLSAFRPDLHVHGDAAAPEEVPALQPI
;
A
#
# COMPACT_ATOMS: atom_id res chain seq x y z
N MET A 1 66.70 7.51 -6.46
CA MET A 1 66.85 6.09 -6.04
C MET A 1 65.83 5.29 -6.85
N ARG A 2 66.18 4.40 -7.80
CA ARG A 2 66.71 3.01 -7.64
C ARG A 2 65.89 2.20 -6.62
N GLY A 3 65.27 1.06 -6.90
CA GLY A 3 65.01 0.23 -8.10
C GLY A 3 63.83 -0.74 -7.81
N HIS A 4 63.02 -1.26 -8.74
CA HIS A 4 63.26 -2.35 -9.71
C HIS A 4 63.62 -3.74 -9.13
N LEU A 5 62.71 -4.73 -9.30
CA LEU A 5 62.84 -6.20 -9.50
C LEU A 5 61.53 -6.90 -9.02
N ARG A 6 60.69 -7.52 -9.87
CA ARG A 6 60.74 -8.92 -10.39
C ARG A 6 60.96 -9.97 -9.28
N ALA A 7 59.97 -10.78 -8.87
CA ALA A 7 59.21 -11.83 -9.57
C ALA A 7 59.99 -13.15 -9.76
N ASP A 8 59.47 -14.26 -9.21
CA ASP A 8 59.79 -15.62 -9.69
C ASP A 8 58.67 -16.65 -9.42
N ARG A 9 58.70 -17.79 -10.13
CA ARG A 9 57.69 -18.86 -10.20
C ARG A 9 58.16 -20.17 -9.56
N ARG A 10 57.20 -21.03 -9.16
CA ARG A 10 57.16 -22.53 -9.25
C ARG A 10 55.83 -22.99 -8.63
N ALA A 11 54.96 -23.87 -9.14
CA ALA A 11 54.94 -24.93 -10.17
C ALA A 11 54.84 -26.36 -9.59
N GLY A 12 53.59 -26.87 -9.49
CA GLY A 12 53.21 -28.30 -9.57
C GLY A 12 53.41 -29.20 -8.33
N PRO A 13 52.82 -30.43 -8.31
CA PRO A 13 52.12 -31.12 -9.42
C PRO A 13 50.67 -31.61 -9.14
N HIS A 14 50.05 -32.15 -10.20
CA HIS A 14 48.73 -32.83 -10.26
C HIS A 14 48.81 -34.35 -9.98
N GLN A 15 47.69 -34.95 -9.53
CA GLN A 15 47.12 -36.27 -9.90
C GLN A 15 45.87 -36.48 -9.00
N ASP A 16 44.61 -36.66 -9.42
CA ASP A 16 43.87 -37.31 -10.54
C ASP A 16 43.47 -38.79 -10.35
N HIS A 17 42.16 -39.05 -10.53
CA HIS A 17 41.46 -40.34 -10.75
C HIS A 17 41.32 -41.34 -9.54
N GLN A 18 40.28 -42.20 -9.42
CA GLN A 18 39.13 -42.54 -10.29
C GLN A 18 37.93 -43.18 -9.51
N ASP A 19 36.71 -42.89 -9.98
CA ASP A 19 35.52 -43.72 -10.28
C ASP A 19 35.03 -44.99 -9.52
N ALA A 20 33.72 -45.25 -9.76
CA ALA A 20 32.88 -46.47 -9.57
C ALA A 20 31.96 -46.52 -8.32
N ALA A 21 30.76 -47.16 -8.31
CA ALA A 21 29.75 -47.54 -9.33
C ALA A 21 28.45 -48.03 -8.61
N ARG A 22 27.30 -48.16 -9.32
CA ARG A 22 26.00 -48.69 -8.78
C ARG A 22 25.94 -50.23 -8.74
N PRO A 23 25.09 -50.85 -7.87
CA PRO A 23 23.79 -51.45 -8.29
C PRO A 23 22.66 -51.38 -7.21
N GLY A 24 21.40 -51.84 -7.37
CA GLY A 24 20.72 -52.35 -8.59
C GLY A 24 19.32 -53.06 -8.48
N ARG A 25 18.40 -52.69 -7.56
CA ARG A 25 16.99 -53.21 -7.37
C ARG A 25 16.76 -54.62 -6.78
N ARG A 26 15.71 -54.78 -5.93
CA ARG A 26 14.49 -55.58 -6.21
C ARG A 26 13.37 -55.46 -5.13
N HIS A 27 12.17 -55.86 -5.57
CA HIS A 27 10.80 -55.81 -5.01
C HIS A 27 10.53 -56.13 -3.51
N GLY A 28 9.42 -55.55 -3.04
CA GLY A 28 8.56 -56.08 -1.97
C GLY A 28 7.14 -55.48 -2.05
N GLN A 29 6.10 -56.31 -2.17
CA GLN A 29 4.69 -55.90 -2.15
C GLN A 29 4.13 -55.91 -0.72
N GLY A 30 3.17 -55.04 -0.41
CA GLY A 30 2.42 -55.07 0.85
C GLY A 30 1.22 -54.14 0.81
N ALA A 31 0.01 -54.69 0.90
CA ALA A 31 -1.25 -53.95 0.84
C ALA A 31 -1.94 -53.90 2.22
N ALA A 32 -2.48 -52.74 2.58
CA ALA A 32 -3.49 -52.55 3.63
C ALA A 32 -4.23 -51.22 3.33
N GLN A 33 -5.45 -51.29 2.80
CA GLN A 33 -6.72 -51.27 3.55
C GLN A 33 -7.13 -49.87 4.05
N ALA A 34 -8.18 -49.34 3.42
CA ALA A 34 -8.96 -48.22 3.93
C ALA A 34 -10.04 -48.72 4.92
N PRO A 35 -10.44 -47.92 5.92
CA PRO A 35 -11.68 -48.15 6.66
C PRO A 35 -12.86 -47.47 5.94
N ALA A 36 -13.99 -48.17 5.90
CA ALA A 36 -15.20 -47.71 5.24
C ALA A 36 -15.92 -46.59 6.03
N ARG A 37 -16.63 -45.71 5.31
CA ARG A 37 -17.67 -44.86 5.91
C ARG A 37 -18.90 -45.71 6.21
N THR A 38 -19.17 -45.99 7.48
CA THR A 38 -20.45 -46.55 7.93
C THR A 38 -21.51 -45.46 7.97
N ALA A 39 -22.64 -45.71 7.32
CA ALA A 39 -23.86 -44.92 7.49
C ALA A 39 -24.63 -45.43 8.71
N HIS A 40 -25.21 -44.53 9.50
CA HIS A 40 -26.39 -44.84 10.30
C HIS A 40 -27.24 -43.60 10.61
N ASP A 41 -28.36 -43.47 9.90
CA ASP A 41 -29.61 -42.94 10.45
C ASP A 41 -30.12 -43.99 11.47
N PRO A 42 -30.69 -43.58 12.61
CA PRO A 42 -32.12 -43.88 12.75
C PRO A 42 -32.95 -42.76 13.40
N ARG A 43 -34.01 -42.40 12.69
CA ARG A 43 -35.17 -41.61 13.14
C ARG A 43 -35.96 -42.33 14.25
N HIS A 44 -36.90 -41.56 14.83
CA HIS A 44 -38.02 -41.92 15.73
C HIS A 44 -37.76 -41.64 17.23
N ARG A 45 -38.72 -41.13 18.02
CA ARG A 45 -40.14 -40.83 17.73
C ARG A 45 -40.73 -39.77 18.69
N ARG A 46 -41.57 -38.89 18.13
CA ARG A 46 -42.93 -38.45 18.56
C ARG A 46 -43.25 -38.08 20.03
N GLY A 47 -44.04 -37.00 20.13
CA GLY A 47 -44.85 -36.54 21.27
C GLY A 47 -44.70 -35.02 21.37
N GLY A 48 -45.62 -34.16 20.96
CA GLY A 48 -47.07 -34.18 21.17
C GLY A 48 -47.35 -33.54 22.53
N GLY A 49 -48.17 -32.50 22.70
CA GLY A 49 -48.97 -31.69 21.78
C GLY A 49 -49.82 -30.71 22.63
N GLY A 50 -50.27 -29.60 22.06
CA GLY A 50 -51.05 -28.61 22.83
C GLY A 50 -51.49 -27.42 21.98
N ARG A 51 -52.79 -27.33 21.72
CA ARG A 51 -53.44 -26.23 20.98
C ARG A 51 -54.25 -25.35 21.93
N ALA A 52 -54.52 -24.12 21.47
CA ALA A 52 -55.72 -23.32 21.74
C ALA A 52 -55.87 -22.70 23.16
N ALA A 53 -56.57 -21.55 23.33
CA ALA A 53 -56.99 -20.49 22.40
C ALA A 53 -57.59 -19.29 23.17
N ALA A 54 -57.76 -18.16 22.46
CA ALA A 54 -58.62 -17.01 22.80
C ALA A 54 -58.15 -16.12 24.01
N SER A 55 -58.52 -14.84 24.13
CA SER A 55 -59.60 -14.10 23.45
C SER A 55 -59.40 -12.56 23.36
N ARG A 56 -59.91 -11.97 22.26
CA ARG A 56 -60.76 -10.74 22.17
C ARG A 56 -60.22 -9.33 22.53
N ASP A 57 -60.00 -8.57 21.44
CA ASP A 57 -60.44 -7.17 21.20
C ASP A 57 -61.98 -6.97 21.33
N PRO A 58 -62.60 -5.75 21.22
CA PRO A 58 -62.11 -4.48 20.62
C PRO A 58 -62.48 -3.16 21.36
N HIS A 59 -62.09 -1.99 20.80
CA HIS A 59 -62.95 -0.82 20.45
C HIS A 59 -62.12 0.45 20.14
N THR A 60 -61.90 0.81 18.87
CA THR A 60 -62.61 1.80 18.01
C THR A 60 -62.13 3.26 18.09
N ALA A 61 -61.85 3.85 16.91
CA ALA A 61 -61.50 5.26 16.70
C ALA A 61 -62.73 6.13 16.42
N HIS A 62 -62.60 7.47 16.50
CA HIS A 62 -63.08 8.42 15.48
C HIS A 62 -62.69 9.90 15.76
N ASP A 63 -62.39 10.61 14.66
CA ASP A 63 -62.67 12.02 14.30
C ASP A 63 -61.98 13.27 14.94
N HIS A 64 -61.52 14.11 14.00
CA HIS A 64 -61.29 15.57 14.01
C HIS A 64 -62.65 16.35 13.96
N PRO A 65 -62.78 17.70 13.75
CA PRO A 65 -61.81 18.74 13.35
C PRO A 65 -62.01 20.15 14.01
N THR A 66 -61.47 21.17 13.31
CA THR A 66 -61.69 22.66 13.36
C THR A 66 -60.53 23.49 13.94
N GLY A 67 -60.10 24.60 13.33
CA GLY A 67 -60.39 25.10 11.98
C GLY A 67 -59.66 26.42 11.62
N ALA A 68 -59.71 26.79 10.32
CA ALA A 68 -59.76 28.18 9.78
C ALA A 68 -58.58 29.17 10.05
N SER A 69 -58.18 30.10 9.16
CA SER A 69 -58.56 30.44 7.77
C SER A 69 -57.41 31.23 7.08
N ALA A 70 -57.13 30.98 5.80
CA ALA A 70 -57.40 31.86 4.63
C ALA A 70 -56.34 32.95 4.31
N GLY A 71 -55.95 33.07 3.02
CA GLY A 71 -55.02 34.10 2.55
C GLY A 71 -54.37 33.84 1.17
N SER A 72 -55.05 34.21 0.09
CA SER A 72 -54.54 34.31 -1.30
C SER A 72 -55.44 35.33 -2.02
N PRO A 73 -55.06 35.99 -3.16
CA PRO A 73 -54.34 35.37 -4.31
C PRO A 73 -53.53 36.31 -5.28
N ARG A 74 -53.10 35.74 -6.44
CA ARG A 74 -52.83 36.34 -7.79
C ARG A 74 -51.54 37.15 -8.07
N GLY A 75 -50.95 36.90 -9.25
CA GLY A 75 -50.27 37.93 -10.09
C GLY A 75 -48.93 37.57 -10.77
N HIS A 76 -48.94 37.32 -12.09
CA HIS A 76 -47.77 37.38 -13.01
C HIS A 76 -47.85 38.68 -13.85
N PRO A 77 -46.86 39.05 -14.71
CA PRO A 77 -45.40 38.93 -14.67
C PRO A 77 -44.71 40.30 -14.94
N ASP A 78 -43.36 40.36 -15.02
CA ASP A 78 -42.53 41.22 -15.92
C ASP A 78 -41.09 41.48 -15.39
N GLY A 79 -40.15 41.79 -16.29
CA GLY A 79 -38.82 42.35 -15.98
C GLY A 79 -38.62 43.72 -16.68
N PRO A 80 -37.41 44.35 -16.73
CA PRO A 80 -36.09 43.83 -16.33
C PRO A 80 -35.15 44.77 -15.51
N GLY A 81 -34.26 44.19 -14.68
CA GLY A 81 -32.98 44.77 -14.20
C GLY A 81 -33.02 45.95 -13.19
N PRO A 82 -31.85 46.44 -12.68
CA PRO A 82 -30.52 45.83 -12.64
C PRO A 82 -29.86 45.78 -11.23
N ALA A 83 -28.69 45.13 -11.14
CA ALA A 83 -27.60 45.31 -10.15
C ALA A 83 -27.85 45.15 -8.62
N ALA A 84 -27.21 44.14 -8.02
CA ALA A 84 -26.22 44.31 -6.93
C ALA A 84 -25.50 42.98 -6.62
N ALA A 85 -24.17 43.00 -6.46
CA ALA A 85 -23.39 41.80 -6.15
C ALA A 85 -23.29 41.57 -4.63
N GLY A 86 -23.47 40.31 -4.20
CA GLY A 86 -23.29 39.86 -2.82
C GLY A 86 -22.48 38.57 -2.77
N GLY A 87 -21.15 38.67 -2.83
CA GLY A 87 -20.27 37.51 -2.83
C GLY A 87 -20.23 36.79 -1.48
N ARG A 88 -20.30 35.45 -1.51
CA ARG A 88 -19.94 34.59 -0.37
C ARG A 88 -18.56 34.01 -0.61
N ASP A 89 -17.59 34.46 0.17
CA ASP A 89 -16.22 33.96 0.11
C ASP A 89 -16.12 32.46 0.49
N ARG A 90 -15.34 31.71 -0.29
CA ARG A 90 -14.88 30.35 0.03
C ARG A 90 -13.35 30.37 0.09
N PRO A 91 -12.70 29.97 1.20
CA PRO A 91 -11.24 30.06 1.34
C PRO A 91 -10.54 28.91 0.61
N ALA A 92 -10.40 29.04 -0.71
CA ALA A 92 -9.74 28.05 -1.58
C ALA A 92 -8.78 28.69 -2.61
N ARG A 93 -8.04 29.74 -2.23
CA ARG A 93 -7.07 30.43 -3.11
C ARG A 93 -5.82 30.95 -2.38
N ARG A 94 -4.91 30.07 -1.94
CA ARG A 94 -3.54 30.47 -1.55
C ARG A 94 -2.36 29.62 -2.03
N TYR A 95 -2.59 28.53 -2.78
CA TYR A 95 -1.50 27.68 -3.31
C TYR A 95 -1.40 27.60 -4.86
N SER A 96 -2.21 28.36 -5.62
CA SER A 96 -2.17 28.36 -7.10
C SER A 96 -1.00 29.13 -7.71
N ARG A 97 -0.43 30.10 -6.98
CA ARG A 97 0.37 31.18 -7.58
C ARG A 97 1.74 30.76 -8.13
N ALA A 98 2.29 29.64 -7.65
CA ALA A 98 3.51 29.06 -8.22
C ALA A 98 3.26 28.35 -9.56
N TYR A 99 2.06 27.80 -9.77
CA TYR A 99 1.68 27.09 -11.00
C TYR A 99 1.40 28.05 -12.16
N GLU A 100 0.80 29.21 -11.86
CA GLU A 100 0.44 30.23 -12.86
C GLU A 100 1.67 30.96 -13.45
N LEU A 101 2.79 31.01 -12.72
CA LEU A 101 4.01 31.73 -13.15
C LEU A 101 4.88 30.99 -14.18
N VAL A 102 4.64 29.69 -14.41
CA VAL A 102 5.45 28.85 -15.34
C VAL A 102 4.78 28.72 -16.73
N GLN A 103 3.49 29.05 -16.85
CA GLN A 103 2.70 28.89 -18.08
C GLN A 103 3.21 29.64 -19.33
N PRO A 104 3.78 30.87 -19.27
CA PRO A 104 4.08 31.64 -20.48
C PRO A 104 5.15 31.05 -21.42
N PHE A 105 6.00 30.12 -20.96
CA PHE A 105 7.16 29.65 -21.72
C PHE A 105 6.94 28.37 -22.57
N ARG A 106 5.77 27.73 -22.49
CA ARG A 106 5.49 26.45 -23.20
C ARG A 106 4.85 26.58 -24.60
N ARG A 107 4.93 27.76 -25.25
CA ARG A 107 4.52 27.97 -26.65
C ARG A 107 5.68 28.09 -27.66
N ALA A 108 6.87 27.59 -27.31
CA ALA A 108 7.77 27.04 -28.31
C ALA A 108 7.26 25.64 -28.72
N LEU A 109 7.37 25.31 -30.01
CA LEU A 109 6.98 24.00 -30.55
C LEU A 109 8.01 22.92 -30.14
N VAL A 110 8.05 22.59 -28.85
CA VAL A 110 8.79 21.42 -28.37
C VAL A 110 8.12 20.20 -28.98
N MET A 111 8.80 19.55 -29.92
CA MET A 111 8.30 18.29 -30.49
C MET A 111 8.11 17.31 -29.34
N ALA A 112 6.91 16.73 -29.22
CA ALA A 112 6.62 15.82 -28.13
C ALA A 112 7.61 14.65 -28.16
N THR A 113 8.24 14.36 -27.02
CA THR A 113 9.23 13.29 -26.90
C THR A 113 8.63 11.96 -27.38
N THR A 114 9.14 11.43 -28.49
CA THR A 114 8.73 10.15 -29.09
C THR A 114 9.64 8.99 -28.70
N SER A 115 10.82 9.27 -28.15
CA SER A 115 11.73 8.26 -27.58
C SER A 115 12.42 8.75 -26.31
N CYS A 116 12.68 7.81 -25.40
CA CYS A 116 13.36 8.05 -24.12
C CYS A 116 14.23 6.85 -23.71
N ASP A 117 15.11 7.03 -22.73
CA ASP A 117 15.90 5.92 -22.19
C ASP A 117 15.01 5.03 -21.32
N VAL A 118 14.18 5.66 -20.47
CA VAL A 118 13.28 4.96 -19.54
C VAL A 118 11.89 5.60 -19.51
N ALA A 119 10.87 4.81 -19.84
CA ALA A 119 9.47 5.17 -19.61
C ALA A 119 8.99 4.54 -18.29
N ILE A 120 8.36 5.34 -17.42
CA ILE A 120 7.82 4.89 -16.13
C ILE A 120 6.31 5.13 -16.13
N VAL A 121 5.53 4.07 -16.09
CA VAL A 121 4.06 4.13 -16.05
C VAL A 121 3.61 4.18 -14.58
N GLY A 122 3.13 5.34 -14.13
CA GLY A 122 2.63 5.63 -12.78
C GLY A 122 3.56 6.56 -11.99
N ALA A 123 3.06 7.73 -11.57
CA ALA A 123 3.78 8.71 -10.76
C ALA A 123 3.55 8.52 -9.24
N GLY A 124 3.43 7.27 -8.79
CA GLY A 124 3.43 6.91 -7.37
C GLY A 124 4.83 6.99 -6.74
N LEU A 125 4.95 6.62 -5.45
CA LEU A 125 6.21 6.69 -4.70
C LEU A 125 7.38 5.98 -5.41
N GLY A 126 7.16 4.75 -5.87
CA GLY A 126 8.18 3.99 -6.60
C GLY A 126 8.57 4.65 -7.92
N GLY A 127 7.57 5.04 -8.73
CA GLY A 127 7.81 5.67 -10.03
C GLY A 127 8.54 7.01 -9.91
N CYS A 128 8.09 7.90 -9.03
CA CYS A 128 8.77 9.18 -8.76
C CYS A 128 10.18 8.97 -8.20
N PHE A 129 10.37 8.05 -7.24
CA PHE A 129 11.70 7.84 -6.66
C PHE A 129 12.68 7.22 -7.66
N LEU A 130 12.26 6.21 -8.43
CA LEU A 130 13.07 5.68 -9.52
C LEU A 130 13.40 6.77 -10.55
N ALA A 131 12.43 7.61 -10.94
CA ALA A 131 12.67 8.71 -11.86
C ALA A 131 13.73 9.71 -11.35
N LEU A 132 13.68 10.05 -10.05
CA LEU A 132 14.71 10.89 -9.41
C LEU A 132 16.10 10.25 -9.51
N LEU A 133 16.19 8.97 -9.19
CA LEU A 133 17.44 8.20 -9.19
C LEU A 133 18.05 8.06 -10.59
N LEU A 134 17.22 7.94 -11.62
CA LEU A 134 17.66 7.84 -13.02
C LEU A 134 18.01 9.22 -13.61
N GLY A 135 17.19 10.25 -13.35
CA GLY A 135 17.46 11.63 -13.79
C GLY A 135 18.79 12.18 -13.24
N ARG A 136 19.08 11.92 -11.95
CA ARG A 136 20.40 12.23 -11.34
C ARG A 136 21.59 11.52 -11.99
N ARG A 137 21.35 10.41 -12.69
CA ARG A 137 22.34 9.66 -13.46
C ARG A 137 22.31 10.01 -14.96
N GLY A 138 21.67 11.12 -15.33
CA GLY A 138 21.63 11.67 -16.69
C GLY A 138 20.75 10.91 -17.68
N GLN A 139 19.87 10.02 -17.21
CA GLN A 139 18.95 9.28 -18.08
C GLN A 139 17.79 10.17 -18.54
N HIS A 140 17.40 10.06 -19.79
CA HIS A 140 16.19 10.68 -20.32
C HIS A 140 14.95 9.88 -19.88
N VAL A 141 14.31 10.35 -18.82
CA VAL A 141 13.16 9.68 -18.17
C VAL A 141 11.85 10.39 -18.49
N VAL A 142 10.85 9.62 -18.94
CA VAL A 142 9.46 10.08 -19.11
C VAL A 142 8.56 9.31 -18.15
N VAL A 143 7.89 10.01 -17.23
CA VAL A 143 6.89 9.45 -16.32
C VAL A 143 5.49 9.75 -16.85
N ILE A 144 4.65 8.71 -16.94
CA ILE A 144 3.29 8.77 -17.49
C ILE A 144 2.30 8.53 -16.35
N GLU A 145 1.36 9.44 -16.13
CA GLU A 145 0.37 9.37 -15.05
C GLU A 145 -1.03 9.72 -15.57
N GLN A 146 -1.98 8.80 -15.36
CA GLN A 146 -3.38 8.96 -15.79
C GLN A 146 -4.11 10.06 -15.01
N GLY A 147 -3.69 10.37 -13.78
CA GLY A 147 -4.25 11.43 -12.96
C GLY A 147 -3.69 12.83 -13.28
N PRO A 148 -4.37 13.90 -12.84
CA PRO A 148 -3.93 15.29 -13.03
C PRO A 148 -2.78 15.72 -12.10
N SER A 149 -2.37 14.87 -11.17
CA SER A 149 -1.26 15.10 -10.24
C SER A 149 -0.81 13.77 -9.63
N VAL A 150 0.29 13.78 -8.87
CA VAL A 150 0.78 12.60 -8.16
C VAL A 150 -0.31 11.98 -7.24
N PRO A 151 -0.38 10.64 -7.12
CA PRO A 151 -1.43 9.97 -6.34
C PRO A 151 -1.42 10.34 -4.85
N SER A 152 -2.60 10.50 -4.27
CA SER A 152 -2.78 10.88 -2.87
C SER A 152 -2.93 9.71 -1.89
N ALA A 153 -3.29 8.52 -2.39
CA ALA A 153 -3.59 7.35 -1.58
C ALA A 153 -2.37 6.46 -1.35
N GLY A 154 -2.08 6.14 -0.10
CA GLY A 154 -1.00 5.24 0.31
C GLY A 154 -0.85 5.17 1.83
N ALA A 155 0.24 4.58 2.30
CA ALA A 155 0.57 4.50 3.72
C ALA A 155 1.22 5.81 4.22
N ASP A 156 1.15 6.07 5.53
CA ASP A 156 1.79 7.24 6.15
C ASP A 156 3.13 6.91 6.83
N PHE A 157 3.63 5.67 6.74
CA PHE A 157 4.79 5.18 7.51
C PHE A 157 6.04 4.95 6.67
N LEU A 158 7.14 5.61 7.04
CA LEU A 158 8.48 5.31 6.58
C LEU A 158 9.31 4.68 7.70
N LYS A 159 9.42 3.35 7.67
CA LYS A 159 10.19 2.53 8.62
C LYS A 159 11.71 2.60 8.35
N PRO A 160 12.58 2.17 9.29
CA PRO A 160 14.04 2.36 9.19
C PRO A 160 14.67 2.00 7.83
N PRO A 161 14.31 0.90 7.14
CA PRO A 161 14.91 0.57 5.85
C PRO A 161 14.61 1.62 4.77
N GLY A 162 13.38 2.11 4.69
CA GLY A 162 12.99 3.18 3.77
C GLY A 162 13.66 4.51 4.12
N ARG A 163 13.83 4.81 5.42
CA ARG A 163 14.60 5.99 5.88
C ARG A 163 16.06 5.91 5.42
N ARG A 164 16.72 4.76 5.59
CA ARG A 164 18.12 4.53 5.16
C ARG A 164 18.30 4.62 3.64
N VAL A 165 17.31 4.21 2.84
CA VAL A 165 17.31 4.44 1.38
C VAL A 165 17.26 5.95 1.08
N LEU A 166 16.26 6.68 1.60
CA LEU A 166 16.12 8.12 1.32
C LEU A 166 17.32 8.94 1.82
N ALA A 167 17.94 8.54 2.95
CA ALA A 167 19.14 9.18 3.49
C ALA A 167 20.35 9.05 2.56
N ARG A 168 20.59 7.87 1.98
CA ARG A 168 21.69 7.65 1.01
C ARG A 168 21.57 8.52 -0.26
N HIS A 169 20.35 8.95 -0.60
CA HIS A 169 20.07 9.85 -1.72
C HIS A 169 19.85 11.31 -1.31
N GLY A 170 20.27 11.70 -0.10
CA GLY A 170 20.27 13.08 0.37
C GLY A 170 18.89 13.67 0.67
N LEU A 171 17.86 12.82 0.86
CA LEU A 171 16.48 13.26 1.10
C LEU A 171 16.08 13.27 2.58
N ALA A 172 16.95 12.83 3.51
CA ALA A 172 16.65 12.72 4.93
C ALA A 172 16.05 14.02 5.52
N ASP A 173 16.78 15.14 5.41
CA ASP A 173 16.36 16.44 5.95
C ASP A 173 15.01 16.93 5.40
N LEU A 174 14.74 16.66 4.13
CA LEU A 174 13.47 17.07 3.48
C LEU A 174 12.30 16.24 4.01
N VAL A 175 12.51 14.94 4.23
CA VAL A 175 11.51 14.01 4.75
C VAL A 175 11.25 14.26 6.23
N GLU A 176 12.29 14.57 7.01
CA GLU A 176 12.19 14.75 8.47
C GLU A 176 11.67 16.14 8.87
N ARG A 177 11.98 17.21 8.12
CA ARG A 177 11.55 18.60 8.43
C ARG A 177 10.04 18.77 8.64
N HIS A 178 9.25 17.96 7.94
CA HIS A 178 7.78 17.92 8.04
C HIS A 178 7.26 16.49 8.26
N GLY A 179 8.10 15.61 8.77
CA GLY A 179 7.74 14.27 9.22
C GLY A 179 7.64 14.23 10.75
N LEU A 180 6.80 13.36 11.28
CA LEU A 180 6.69 13.13 12.71
C LEU A 180 7.45 11.86 13.09
N ARG A 181 8.61 12.03 13.72
CA ARG A 181 9.43 10.91 14.22
C ARG A 181 8.75 10.21 15.39
N ARG A 182 8.81 8.87 15.41
CA ARG A 182 8.30 8.00 16.47
C ARG A 182 9.16 6.74 16.55
N ASP A 183 9.42 6.26 17.75
CA ASP A 183 10.22 5.05 18.02
C ASP A 183 9.37 3.86 18.44
N THR A 184 8.09 4.05 18.76
CA THR A 184 7.30 3.06 19.51
C THR A 184 5.89 2.91 18.96
N ILE A 185 5.44 1.66 18.80
CA ILE A 185 4.03 1.29 18.62
C ILE A 185 3.66 0.32 19.75
N ARG A 186 2.53 0.60 20.43
CA ARG A 186 2.00 -0.29 21.47
C ARG A 186 0.77 -1.04 20.98
N TYR A 187 0.71 -2.32 21.34
CA TYR A 187 -0.30 -3.27 20.90
C TYR A 187 -1.18 -3.65 22.09
N TYR A 188 -2.49 -3.68 21.86
CA TYR A 188 -3.51 -4.03 22.84
C TYR A 188 -4.43 -5.12 22.28
N HIS A 189 -4.98 -5.96 23.14
CA HIS A 189 -5.98 -6.97 22.79
C HIS A 189 -7.06 -7.00 23.86
N ASP A 190 -8.33 -6.87 23.45
CA ASP A 190 -9.50 -6.79 24.35
C ASP A 190 -9.36 -5.73 25.47
N GLY A 191 -8.66 -4.63 25.18
CA GLY A 191 -8.42 -3.52 26.10
C GLY A 191 -7.10 -3.59 26.88
N ASP A 192 -6.50 -4.77 27.03
CA ASP A 192 -5.24 -4.95 27.76
C ASP A 192 -4.03 -4.65 26.87
N PRO A 193 -2.99 -3.95 27.36
CA PRO A 193 -1.71 -3.85 26.68
C PRO A 193 -1.04 -5.23 26.61
N ILE A 194 -0.70 -5.69 25.41
CA ILE A 194 -0.12 -7.04 25.20
C ILE A 194 1.37 -7.02 24.85
N SER A 195 1.85 -5.96 24.18
CA SER A 195 3.27 -5.78 23.88
C SER A 195 3.59 -4.39 23.32
N GLU A 196 4.88 -4.06 23.29
CA GLU A 196 5.43 -2.84 22.69
C GLU A 196 6.51 -3.20 21.66
N CYS A 197 6.39 -2.67 20.43
CA CYS A 197 7.43 -2.74 19.42
C CYS A 197 8.20 -1.41 19.41
N ARG A 198 9.49 -1.49 19.71
CA ARG A 198 10.44 -0.37 19.66
C ARG A 198 11.31 -0.50 18.41
N PHE A 199 11.49 0.60 17.72
CA PHE A 199 12.23 0.71 16.47
C PHE A 199 13.62 1.36 16.76
N PRO A 200 14.73 0.75 16.32
CA PRO A 200 16.07 1.29 16.48
C PRO A 200 16.32 2.46 15.50
N ASP A 201 17.55 2.99 15.46
CA ASP A 201 17.99 4.04 14.54
C ASP A 201 17.11 5.31 14.58
N ASP A 202 16.73 5.75 15.79
CA ASP A 202 15.74 6.80 16.06
C ASP A 202 14.34 6.55 15.45
N GLY A 203 14.00 5.31 15.16
CA GLY A 203 12.64 4.87 14.88
C GLY A 203 12.16 5.01 13.43
N PHE A 204 10.88 5.30 13.27
CA PHE A 204 10.19 5.53 12.00
C PHE A 204 9.70 6.98 11.89
N VAL A 205 9.38 7.39 10.67
CA VAL A 205 8.80 8.71 10.40
C VAL A 205 7.39 8.53 9.87
N ILE A 206 6.44 9.23 10.48
CA ILE A 206 5.09 9.41 9.93
C ILE A 206 5.15 10.58 8.96
N ARG A 207 4.92 10.32 7.68
CA ARG A 207 4.91 11.31 6.60
C ARG A 207 3.78 10.92 5.65
N PRO A 208 2.71 11.73 5.51
CA PRO A 208 1.57 11.36 4.69
C PRO A 208 1.97 11.08 3.24
N TYR A 209 1.47 9.98 2.66
CA TYR A 209 1.91 9.47 1.36
C TYR A 209 2.07 10.56 0.29
N ARG A 210 1.00 11.35 0.08
CA ARG A 210 0.98 12.42 -0.91
C ARG A 210 2.13 13.41 -0.71
N GLU A 211 2.37 13.82 0.52
CA GLU A 211 3.37 14.85 0.86
C GLU A 211 4.82 14.33 0.75
N LEU A 212 5.02 13.01 0.77
CA LEU A 212 6.30 12.38 0.42
C LEU A 212 6.47 12.30 -1.10
N VAL A 213 5.43 11.91 -1.84
CA VAL A 213 5.50 11.81 -3.31
C VAL A 213 5.63 13.19 -3.95
N GLU A 214 4.93 14.21 -3.48
CA GLU A 214 5.05 15.61 -3.96
C GLU A 214 6.47 16.17 -3.75
N LEU A 215 7.12 15.83 -2.63
CA LEU A 215 8.50 16.21 -2.31
C LEU A 215 9.50 15.56 -3.28
N ILE A 216 9.36 14.25 -3.53
CA ILE A 216 10.22 13.51 -4.46
C ILE A 216 9.96 14.00 -5.89
N TYR A 217 8.71 14.14 -6.31
CA TYR A 217 8.32 14.73 -7.60
C TYR A 217 8.94 16.11 -7.85
N THR A 218 8.88 17.00 -6.84
CA THR A 218 9.51 18.34 -6.93
C THR A 218 11.01 18.22 -7.17
N SER A 219 11.66 17.23 -6.57
CA SER A 219 13.07 16.92 -6.81
C SER A 219 13.30 16.39 -8.24
N CYS A 220 12.44 15.50 -8.76
CA CYS A 220 12.54 14.99 -10.14
C CYS A 220 12.48 16.10 -11.19
N VAL A 221 11.64 17.12 -10.99
CA VAL A 221 11.52 18.27 -11.90
C VAL A 221 12.83 19.08 -11.94
N MET A 222 13.57 19.16 -10.82
CA MET A 222 14.88 19.83 -10.78
C MET A 222 15.96 19.07 -11.55
N GLU A 223 15.84 17.74 -11.68
CA GLU A 223 16.76 16.88 -12.44
C GLU A 223 16.33 16.73 -13.93
N GLY A 224 15.32 17.48 -14.39
CA GLY A 224 14.89 17.50 -15.79
C GLY A 224 13.98 16.33 -16.23
N VAL A 225 13.43 15.55 -15.30
CA VAL A 225 12.51 14.44 -15.61
C VAL A 225 11.22 14.97 -16.27
N GLU A 226 10.80 14.37 -17.40
CA GLU A 226 9.53 14.70 -18.04
C GLU A 226 8.36 13.99 -17.34
N PHE A 227 7.30 14.72 -16.99
CA PHE A 227 6.04 14.16 -16.49
C PHE A 227 4.89 14.46 -17.45
N ARG A 228 4.11 13.43 -17.75
CA ARG A 228 2.85 13.46 -18.53
C ARG A 228 1.68 13.09 -17.64
N PHE A 229 1.10 14.08 -16.99
CA PHE A 229 -0.17 13.95 -16.26
C PHE A 229 -1.36 13.92 -17.23
N ASP A 230 -2.53 13.51 -16.74
CA ASP A 230 -3.75 13.30 -17.52
C ASP A 230 -3.54 12.38 -18.75
N THR A 231 -2.55 11.47 -18.67
CA THR A 231 -2.09 10.62 -19.77
C THR A 231 -2.04 9.16 -19.32
N GLY A 232 -2.96 8.33 -19.84
CA GLY A 232 -2.98 6.89 -19.63
C GLY A 232 -2.16 6.11 -20.67
N ILE A 233 -2.10 4.79 -20.48
CA ILE A 233 -1.64 3.83 -21.49
C ILE A 233 -2.87 3.15 -22.07
N ASP A 234 -3.06 3.26 -23.38
CA ASP A 234 -4.14 2.61 -24.11
C ASP A 234 -3.70 1.25 -24.66
N ASP A 235 -2.45 1.14 -25.13
CA ASP A 235 -1.87 -0.10 -25.66
C ASP A 235 -0.35 -0.19 -25.42
N ILE A 236 0.20 -1.41 -25.43
CA ILE A 236 1.63 -1.71 -25.27
C ILE A 236 2.01 -2.76 -26.32
N VAL A 237 2.75 -2.34 -27.34
CA VAL A 237 3.21 -3.23 -28.41
C VAL A 237 4.43 -4.01 -27.92
N THR A 238 4.36 -5.34 -28.00
CA THR A 238 5.45 -6.24 -27.63
C THR A 238 5.88 -7.14 -28.80
N GLY A 239 7.19 -7.26 -29.00
CA GLY A 239 7.82 -8.15 -29.98
C GLY A 239 9.06 -8.82 -29.37
N ASP A 240 9.33 -10.07 -29.75
CA ASP A 240 10.47 -10.87 -29.27
C ASP A 240 10.72 -10.83 -27.75
N GLY A 241 9.63 -10.79 -26.96
CA GLY A 241 9.68 -10.75 -25.49
C GLY A 241 10.02 -9.38 -24.88
N ARG A 242 10.06 -8.32 -25.69
CA ARG A 242 10.38 -6.93 -25.30
C ARG A 242 9.19 -6.00 -25.57
N VAL A 243 9.15 -4.85 -24.91
CA VAL A 243 8.24 -3.75 -25.24
C VAL A 243 8.90 -2.87 -26.30
N GLU A 244 8.20 -2.65 -27.41
CA GLU A 244 8.67 -1.87 -28.56
C GLU A 244 8.15 -0.44 -28.57
N GLU A 245 6.89 -0.25 -28.18
CA GLU A 245 6.18 1.04 -28.23
C GLU A 245 5.01 1.07 -27.24
N LEU A 246 4.78 2.24 -26.63
CA LEU A 246 3.64 2.55 -25.78
C LEU A 246 2.68 3.47 -26.54
N THR A 247 1.41 3.13 -26.60
CA THR A 247 0.34 4.01 -27.11
C THR A 247 -0.32 4.73 -25.95
N LEU A 248 -0.31 6.06 -25.97
CA LEU A 248 -0.82 6.92 -24.90
C LEU A 248 -2.27 7.32 -25.17
N SER A 249 -3.03 7.60 -24.10
CA SER A 249 -4.47 7.95 -24.18
C SER A 249 -4.80 9.27 -24.87
N ASP A 250 -3.79 10.00 -25.34
CA ASP A 250 -3.90 11.22 -26.15
C ASP A 250 -3.58 10.97 -27.64
N GLY A 251 -3.36 9.71 -28.02
CA GLY A 251 -3.05 9.27 -29.39
C GLY A 251 -1.56 9.37 -29.78
N ARG A 252 -0.68 9.84 -28.88
CA ARG A 252 0.77 9.83 -29.12
C ARG A 252 1.37 8.45 -28.83
N THR A 253 2.49 8.14 -29.47
CA THR A 253 3.31 6.97 -29.12
C THR A 253 4.61 7.38 -28.43
N LEU A 254 5.18 6.46 -27.66
CA LEU A 254 6.48 6.61 -27.01
C LEU A 254 7.26 5.30 -27.08
N ARG A 255 8.50 5.36 -27.58
CA ARG A 255 9.47 4.26 -27.53
C ARG A 255 10.41 4.45 -26.36
N ALA A 256 10.83 3.37 -25.73
CA ALA A 256 11.71 3.43 -24.57
C ALA A 256 12.77 2.34 -24.60
N GLY A 257 13.99 2.67 -24.17
CA GLY A 257 15.01 1.65 -23.90
C GLY A 257 14.53 0.65 -22.86
N VAL A 258 13.94 1.16 -21.76
CA VAL A 258 13.37 0.40 -20.63
C VAL A 258 11.95 0.87 -20.30
N VAL A 259 11.05 -0.06 -19.95
CA VAL A 259 9.68 0.26 -19.49
C VAL A 259 9.45 -0.23 -18.06
N ILE A 260 9.02 0.66 -17.16
CA ILE A 260 8.75 0.32 -15.76
C ILE A 260 7.25 0.45 -15.45
N GLY A 261 6.63 -0.65 -15.05
CA GLY A 261 5.29 -0.66 -14.48
C GLY A 261 5.32 -0.26 -13.01
N ALA A 262 4.97 0.98 -12.70
CA ALA A 262 4.75 1.51 -11.33
C ALA A 262 3.27 1.87 -11.09
N ASP A 263 2.37 1.36 -11.94
CA ASP A 263 0.94 1.64 -12.11
C ASP A 263 0.03 0.73 -11.24
N GLY A 264 0.61 0.12 -10.21
CA GLY A 264 -0.09 -0.47 -9.09
C GLY A 264 -0.82 -1.80 -9.37
N THR A 265 -1.79 -2.11 -8.50
CA THR A 265 -2.42 -3.45 -8.47
C THR A 265 -3.22 -3.78 -9.74
N LYS A 266 -3.50 -2.79 -10.60
CA LYS A 266 -4.13 -2.95 -11.92
C LYS A 266 -3.18 -2.68 -13.10
N SER A 267 -1.87 -2.80 -12.89
CA SER A 267 -0.83 -2.53 -13.90
C SER A 267 -1.18 -3.00 -15.32
N ALA A 268 -1.10 -2.08 -16.27
CA ALA A 268 -1.17 -2.36 -17.70
C ALA A 268 0.11 -3.03 -18.18
N VAL A 269 1.28 -2.56 -17.72
CA VAL A 269 2.59 -3.16 -18.05
C VAL A 269 2.62 -4.64 -17.68
N ARG A 270 2.23 -5.02 -16.45
CA ARG A 270 2.17 -6.43 -16.02
C ARG A 270 1.31 -7.31 -16.95
N ARG A 271 0.17 -6.80 -17.44
CA ARG A 271 -0.69 -7.53 -18.38
C ARG A 271 -0.03 -7.68 -19.75
N ALA A 272 0.58 -6.62 -20.28
CA ALA A 272 1.27 -6.67 -21.57
C ALA A 272 2.46 -7.63 -21.58
N LEU A 273 3.16 -7.77 -20.44
CA LEU A 273 4.24 -8.76 -20.30
C LEU A 273 3.75 -10.21 -20.13
N ASP A 274 2.44 -10.46 -20.06
CA ASP A 274 1.85 -11.77 -19.76
C ASP A 274 2.38 -12.38 -18.45
N ILE A 275 2.49 -11.53 -17.41
CA ILE A 275 2.94 -11.95 -16.08
C ILE A 275 1.72 -12.23 -15.20
N GLU A 276 1.52 -13.51 -14.85
CA GLU A 276 0.41 -13.96 -14.00
C GLU A 276 0.41 -13.24 -12.65
N GLN A 277 -0.79 -12.86 -12.19
CA GLN A 277 -1.06 -12.20 -10.92
C GLN A 277 -2.01 -13.05 -10.08
N GLN A 278 -1.63 -13.34 -8.84
CA GLN A 278 -2.47 -13.97 -7.85
C GLN A 278 -2.82 -12.94 -6.77
N THR A 279 -4.12 -12.73 -6.52
CA THR A 279 -4.61 -11.75 -5.55
C THR A 279 -5.48 -12.45 -4.51
N MET A 280 -5.13 -12.32 -3.23
CA MET A 280 -5.91 -12.88 -2.12
C MET A 280 -6.58 -11.74 -1.35
N PRO A 281 -7.92 -11.57 -1.46
CA PRO A 281 -8.66 -10.61 -0.64
C PRO A 281 -8.76 -11.10 0.81
N TYR A 282 -8.69 -10.18 1.77
CA TYR A 282 -8.90 -10.51 3.18
C TYR A 282 -10.39 -10.48 3.52
N GLU A 283 -11.13 -11.49 3.06
CA GLU A 283 -12.61 -11.56 3.12
C GLU A 283 -13.21 -11.53 4.55
N ARG A 284 -12.39 -11.61 5.61
CA ARG A 284 -12.83 -11.51 7.02
C ARG A 284 -12.53 -10.15 7.66
N LEU A 285 -11.98 -9.20 6.90
CA LEU A 285 -11.57 -7.89 7.39
C LEU A 285 -11.83 -6.80 6.34
N LEU A 286 -12.81 -5.95 6.62
CA LEU A 286 -12.98 -4.68 5.93
C LEU A 286 -12.17 -3.61 6.68
N MET A 287 -11.54 -2.67 5.97
CA MET A 287 -10.87 -1.53 6.60
C MET A 287 -11.49 -0.20 6.20
N ARG A 288 -11.65 0.68 7.19
CA ARG A 288 -12.08 2.06 7.07
C ARG A 288 -10.99 2.98 7.62
N VAL A 289 -10.83 4.15 7.02
CA VAL A 289 -9.85 5.16 7.45
C VAL A 289 -10.49 6.54 7.55
N ALA A 290 -10.09 7.31 8.55
CA ALA A 290 -10.42 8.71 8.69
C ALA A 290 -9.20 9.55 9.10
N THR A 291 -9.27 10.84 8.80
CA THR A 291 -8.45 11.86 9.44
C THR A 291 -9.33 12.65 10.40
N VAL A 292 -8.88 12.81 11.63
CA VAL A 292 -9.61 13.47 12.72
C VAL A 292 -8.71 14.51 13.41
N PRO A 293 -9.26 15.48 14.14
CA PRO A 293 -8.47 16.32 15.05
C PRO A 293 -7.60 15.50 16.01
N LEU A 294 -6.39 15.96 16.29
CA LEU A 294 -5.47 15.28 17.21
C LEU A 294 -5.95 15.40 18.66
N THR A 295 -5.93 14.29 19.41
CA THR A 295 -6.19 14.26 20.85
C THR A 295 -4.91 13.97 21.64
N ALA A 296 -4.92 14.27 22.95
CA ALA A 296 -3.74 14.19 23.81
C ALA A 296 -3.23 12.74 23.96
N SER A 297 -4.13 11.76 24.04
CA SER A 297 -3.73 10.35 24.14
C SER A 297 -3.00 9.85 22.90
N VAL A 298 -3.46 10.27 21.71
CA VAL A 298 -2.92 9.88 20.39
C VAL A 298 -1.63 10.65 20.11
N ALA A 299 -1.56 11.93 20.46
CA ALA A 299 -0.34 12.73 20.37
C ALA A 299 0.83 12.10 21.15
N ARG A 300 0.52 11.44 22.28
CA ARG A 300 1.49 10.79 23.17
C ARG A 300 2.08 9.50 22.59
N LEU A 301 1.28 8.60 22.00
CA LEU A 301 1.77 7.28 21.56
C LEU A 301 0.87 6.65 20.48
N ASN A 302 1.48 6.01 19.49
CA ASN A 302 0.80 5.18 18.49
C ASN A 302 0.26 3.91 19.14
N ARG A 303 -1.05 3.66 19.03
CA ARG A 303 -1.69 2.48 19.66
C ARG A 303 -2.54 1.70 18.67
N LEU A 304 -2.20 0.44 18.52
CA LEU A 304 -2.93 -0.56 17.72
C LEU A 304 -3.68 -1.49 18.67
N TYR A 305 -5.00 -1.55 18.53
CA TYR A 305 -5.90 -2.33 19.34
C TYR A 305 -6.51 -3.45 18.50
N PHE A 306 -6.67 -4.62 19.09
CA PHE A 306 -7.43 -5.74 18.55
C PHE A 306 -8.54 -6.17 19.53
N SER A 307 -9.52 -6.93 19.06
CA SER A 307 -10.43 -7.68 19.92
C SER A 307 -10.67 -9.11 19.43
N SER A 308 -11.05 -9.99 20.36
CA SER A 308 -11.46 -11.37 20.07
C SER A 308 -12.64 -11.46 19.09
N GLU A 309 -13.47 -10.41 19.01
CA GLU A 309 -14.57 -10.31 18.04
C GLU A 309 -14.08 -10.04 16.60
N GLY A 310 -12.78 -9.81 16.40
CA GLY A 310 -12.17 -9.54 15.09
C GLY A 310 -12.24 -8.09 14.69
N TRP A 311 -12.19 -7.20 15.67
CA TRP A 311 -12.06 -5.77 15.47
C TRP A 311 -10.60 -5.34 15.56
N LEU A 312 -10.28 -4.27 14.85
CA LEU A 312 -8.98 -3.61 14.84
C LEU A 312 -9.20 -2.10 14.92
N ALA A 313 -8.41 -1.39 15.73
CA ALA A 313 -8.38 0.06 15.69
C ALA A 313 -6.93 0.57 15.78
N TYR A 314 -6.50 1.43 14.87
CA TYR A 314 -5.15 2.02 14.90
C TYR A 314 -5.23 3.54 14.97
N PHE A 315 -4.68 4.11 16.05
CA PHE A 315 -4.63 5.55 16.28
C PHE A 315 -3.19 6.03 16.26
N TYR A 316 -2.91 7.05 15.45
CA TYR A 316 -1.61 7.72 15.44
C TYR A 316 -1.70 9.18 14.96
N PRO A 317 -0.80 10.06 15.41
CA PRO A 317 -0.73 11.44 14.95
C PRO A 317 -0.18 11.51 13.51
N LEU A 318 -0.77 12.36 12.66
CA LEU A 318 -0.24 12.68 11.33
C LEU A 318 0.69 13.89 11.38
N ASP A 319 0.29 14.89 12.17
CA ASP A 319 1.02 16.13 12.40
C ASP A 319 0.61 16.69 13.78
N LYS A 320 0.81 18.00 14.00
CA LYS A 320 0.51 18.69 15.26
C LYS A 320 -0.99 18.92 15.53
N ASP A 321 -1.84 18.88 14.49
CA ASP A 321 -3.27 19.23 14.56
C ASP A 321 -4.18 18.04 14.21
N ARG A 322 -3.66 17.03 13.50
CA ARG A 322 -4.43 15.90 12.94
C ARG A 322 -3.91 14.53 13.36
N ALA A 323 -4.82 13.59 13.52
CA ALA A 323 -4.57 12.17 13.69
C ALA A 323 -5.17 11.34 12.55
N ARG A 324 -4.62 10.14 12.35
CA ARG A 324 -5.20 9.09 11.53
C ARG A 324 -5.86 8.05 12.43
N VAL A 325 -7.03 7.59 12.02
CA VAL A 325 -7.70 6.44 12.62
C VAL A 325 -7.99 5.42 11.53
N PHE A 326 -7.52 4.19 11.70
CA PHE A 326 -8.03 3.04 10.98
C PHE A 326 -8.95 2.24 11.87
N VAL A 327 -10.01 1.71 11.29
CA VAL A 327 -10.86 0.70 11.91
C VAL A 327 -10.91 -0.49 10.95
N GLY A 328 -10.56 -1.66 11.46
CA GLY A 328 -10.81 -2.94 10.81
C GLY A 328 -11.99 -3.61 11.49
N LEU A 329 -12.93 -4.14 10.71
CA LEU A 329 -14.16 -4.76 11.20
C LEU A 329 -14.59 -5.95 10.33
N PRO A 330 -15.37 -6.90 10.88
CA PRO A 330 -16.07 -7.90 10.10
C PRO A 330 -16.91 -7.25 8.98
N PRO A 331 -16.91 -7.76 7.73
CA PRO A 331 -17.65 -7.15 6.62
C PRO A 331 -19.15 -7.02 6.84
N GLU A 332 -19.74 -7.91 7.65
CA GLU A 332 -21.14 -7.89 8.08
C GLU A 332 -21.50 -6.61 8.85
N ASP A 333 -20.58 -6.11 9.68
CA ASP A 333 -20.79 -4.95 10.55
C ASP A 333 -20.65 -3.60 9.80
N ASP A 334 -19.96 -3.58 8.65
CA ASP A 334 -19.60 -2.34 7.92
C ASP A 334 -20.81 -1.54 7.43
N LYS A 335 -21.90 -2.22 7.07
CA LYS A 335 -23.08 -1.54 6.58
C LYS A 335 -23.78 -0.79 7.71
N GLU A 336 -24.13 -1.50 8.79
CA GLU A 336 -24.84 -0.94 9.94
C GLU A 336 -24.05 0.23 10.55
N ILE A 337 -22.74 0.06 10.72
CA ILE A 337 -21.91 1.04 11.45
C ILE A 337 -21.62 2.30 10.62
N PHE A 338 -21.38 2.18 9.31
CA PHE A 338 -21.01 3.31 8.46
C PHE A 338 -22.11 3.83 7.53
N GLN A 339 -23.31 3.21 7.53
CA GLN A 339 -24.51 3.77 6.91
C GLN A 339 -25.51 4.27 7.97
N ASP A 340 -25.67 3.54 9.07
CA ASP A 340 -26.79 3.76 10.00
C ASP A 340 -26.38 4.39 11.35
N GLY A 341 -25.10 4.36 11.76
CA GLY A 341 -24.65 5.25 12.86
C GLY A 341 -23.21 5.13 13.40
N ILE A 342 -22.42 6.21 13.28
CA ILE A 342 -21.12 6.38 13.97
C ILE A 342 -21.19 6.24 15.52
N PRO A 343 -22.30 6.53 16.23
CA PRO A 343 -22.40 6.18 17.65
C PRO A 343 -22.17 4.69 17.93
N LEU A 344 -22.63 3.77 17.05
CA LEU A 344 -22.40 2.33 17.19
C LEU A 344 -20.92 1.95 17.00
N LEU A 345 -20.20 2.67 16.12
CA LEU A 345 -18.74 2.56 16.03
C LEU A 345 -18.10 2.93 17.37
N ILE A 346 -18.46 4.08 17.93
CA ILE A 346 -17.90 4.58 19.19
C ILE A 346 -18.18 3.61 20.34
N ASP A 347 -19.42 3.11 20.45
CA ASP A 347 -19.81 2.15 21.49
C ASP A 347 -19.12 0.79 21.32
N THR A 348 -18.84 0.36 20.08
CA THR A 348 -18.00 -0.81 19.82
C THR A 348 -16.54 -0.58 20.22
N LEU A 349 -15.95 0.56 19.84
CA LEU A 349 -14.56 0.89 20.18
C LEU A 349 -14.35 1.02 21.70
N LYS A 350 -15.32 1.56 22.46
CA LYS A 350 -15.28 1.61 23.94
C LYS A 350 -15.05 0.24 24.60
N ARG A 351 -15.39 -0.87 23.94
CA ARG A 351 -15.23 -2.23 24.48
C ARG A 351 -13.76 -2.71 24.52
N PHE A 352 -12.86 -2.13 23.72
CA PHE A 352 -11.47 -2.59 23.60
C PHE A 352 -10.42 -1.49 23.38
N VAL A 353 -10.82 -0.22 23.21
CA VAL A 353 -9.92 0.94 23.07
C VAL A 353 -9.86 1.70 24.41
N THR A 354 -8.92 1.30 25.26
CA THR A 354 -8.76 1.80 26.64
C THR A 354 -7.97 3.11 26.69
N ASP A 355 -6.70 3.07 26.29
CA ASP A 355 -5.75 4.19 26.43
C ASP A 355 -5.91 5.34 25.40
N SER A 356 -6.92 5.27 24.53
CA SER A 356 -7.21 6.28 23.49
C SER A 356 -8.66 6.77 23.49
N SER A 357 -9.34 6.66 24.64
CA SER A 357 -10.74 7.01 24.80
C SER A 357 -11.09 8.49 24.57
N ASP A 358 -10.13 9.41 24.70
CA ASP A 358 -10.35 10.83 24.36
C ASP A 358 -10.63 11.06 22.86
N ALA A 359 -10.18 10.14 21.99
CA ALA A 359 -10.38 10.19 20.55
C ALA A 359 -11.85 9.97 20.13
N PHE A 360 -12.67 9.33 20.97
CA PHE A 360 -14.09 9.10 20.67
C PHE A 360 -14.85 10.41 20.41
N ASN A 361 -14.48 11.49 21.11
CA ASN A 361 -15.07 12.82 20.98
C ASN A 361 -14.87 13.45 19.58
N VAL A 362 -13.94 12.94 18.78
CA VAL A 362 -13.58 13.49 17.46
C VAL A 362 -13.87 12.54 16.30
N LEU A 363 -14.44 11.35 16.55
CA LEU A 363 -14.80 10.39 15.49
C LEU A 363 -16.12 10.72 14.79
N GLN A 364 -17.08 11.35 15.48
CA GLN A 364 -18.40 11.64 14.93
C GLN A 364 -18.41 12.59 13.70
N PRO A 365 -17.63 13.69 13.65
CA PRO A 365 -17.58 14.55 12.46
C PRO A 365 -16.69 13.98 11.33
N ALA A 366 -16.15 12.77 11.47
CA ALA A 366 -15.13 12.25 10.57
C ALA A 366 -15.71 11.63 9.28
N THR A 367 -15.08 11.93 8.15
CA THR A 367 -15.40 11.27 6.87
C THR A 367 -14.59 9.98 6.71
N TRP A 368 -15.27 8.85 6.70
CA TRP A 368 -14.65 7.52 6.66
C TRP A 368 -14.58 6.95 5.23
N GLN A 369 -13.37 6.70 4.75
CA GLN A 369 -13.11 6.08 3.45
C GLN A 369 -12.91 4.58 3.61
N ARG A 370 -13.53 3.76 2.74
CA ARG A 370 -13.31 2.31 2.70
C ARG A 370 -12.02 1.99 1.93
N ILE A 371 -11.17 1.15 2.50
CA ILE A 371 -9.97 0.62 1.88
C ILE A 371 -10.23 -0.84 1.50
N LYS A 372 -9.97 -1.20 0.25
CA LYS A 372 -9.89 -2.61 -0.15
C LYS A 372 -8.51 -3.15 0.20
N VAL A 373 -8.48 -4.21 0.99
CA VAL A 373 -7.24 -4.88 1.42
C VAL A 373 -7.14 -6.23 0.73
N SER A 374 -5.95 -6.52 0.19
CA SER A 374 -5.63 -7.80 -0.47
C SER A 374 -4.13 -7.96 -0.58
N SER A 375 -3.62 -9.18 -0.41
CA SER A 375 -2.26 -9.50 -0.85
C SER A 375 -2.22 -9.76 -2.35
N LEU A 376 -1.08 -9.47 -2.98
CA LEU A 376 -0.83 -9.63 -4.41
C LEU A 376 0.57 -10.22 -4.61
N ARG A 377 0.63 -11.35 -5.31
CA ARG A 377 1.85 -12.05 -5.74
C ARG A 377 1.85 -12.11 -7.27
N VAL A 378 3.02 -12.14 -7.91
CA VAL A 378 3.14 -12.29 -9.38
C VAL A 378 4.20 -13.31 -9.79
N ALA A 379 4.08 -13.84 -11.01
CA ALA A 379 4.90 -14.92 -11.54
C ALA A 379 6.32 -14.55 -12.00
N GLY A 380 6.63 -13.25 -12.14
CA GLY A 380 7.96 -12.70 -12.45
C GLY A 380 7.97 -11.17 -12.27
N TYR A 381 9.14 -10.54 -12.10
CA TYR A 381 9.27 -9.09 -11.93
C TYR A 381 9.79 -8.36 -13.17
N HIS A 382 10.26 -9.07 -14.18
CA HIS A 382 10.66 -8.50 -15.47
C HIS A 382 10.40 -9.46 -16.63
N LYS A 383 10.48 -8.92 -17.85
CA LYS A 383 10.54 -9.66 -19.11
C LYS A 383 11.21 -8.78 -20.16
N GLY A 384 12.37 -9.18 -20.67
CA GLY A 384 13.13 -8.39 -21.64
C GLY A 384 13.50 -7.01 -21.07
N ASN A 385 13.15 -5.94 -21.79
CA ASN A 385 13.43 -4.57 -21.38
C ASN A 385 12.39 -3.94 -20.43
N ALA A 386 11.51 -4.73 -19.81
CA ALA A 386 10.45 -4.19 -18.95
C ALA A 386 10.42 -4.85 -17.56
N ALA A 387 10.16 -4.05 -16.53
CA ALA A 387 10.14 -4.49 -15.12
C ALA A 387 8.97 -3.87 -14.32
N LEU A 388 8.59 -4.51 -13.21
CA LEU A 388 7.49 -4.11 -12.33
C LEU A 388 8.00 -3.58 -11.00
N LEU A 389 7.39 -2.53 -10.47
CA LEU A 389 7.80 -1.85 -9.23
C LEU A 389 6.61 -1.59 -8.28
N GLY A 390 6.86 -1.74 -6.97
CA GLY A 390 5.87 -1.50 -5.92
C GLY A 390 4.61 -2.34 -6.11
N SER A 391 3.43 -1.70 -6.02
CA SER A 391 2.14 -2.38 -6.14
C SER A 391 1.84 -3.01 -7.52
N ALA A 392 2.68 -2.79 -8.53
CA ALA A 392 2.65 -3.55 -9.78
C ALA A 392 3.29 -4.95 -9.64
N ALA A 393 4.24 -5.10 -8.72
CA ALA A 393 4.99 -6.33 -8.46
C ALA A 393 4.52 -7.10 -7.21
N PHE A 394 4.05 -6.40 -6.17
CA PHE A 394 3.63 -7.03 -4.92
C PHE A 394 2.66 -6.17 -4.11
N ALA A 395 1.81 -6.79 -3.28
CA ALA A 395 1.10 -6.11 -2.20
C ALA A 395 0.99 -7.03 -0.98
N CYS A 396 1.21 -6.50 0.22
CA CYS A 396 1.12 -7.19 1.50
C CYS A 396 0.05 -6.54 2.40
N HIS A 397 -0.35 -7.21 3.49
CA HIS A 397 -1.27 -6.62 4.46
C HIS A 397 -0.69 -5.30 5.03
N PRO A 398 -1.48 -4.22 5.13
CA PRO A 398 -0.98 -2.91 5.60
C PRO A 398 -0.47 -2.92 7.04
N MET A 399 -0.84 -3.91 7.86
CA MET A 399 -0.29 -4.09 9.22
C MET A 399 1.22 -4.33 9.24
N THR A 400 1.83 -4.77 8.13
CA THR A 400 3.30 -4.84 8.03
C THR A 400 3.92 -3.44 8.12
N GLY A 401 3.25 -2.40 7.61
CA GLY A 401 3.78 -1.04 7.49
C GLY A 401 4.98 -0.90 6.55
N MET A 402 5.33 -1.94 5.76
CA MET A 402 6.60 -2.03 5.03
C MET A 402 6.53 -1.68 3.55
N GLY A 403 5.34 -1.60 2.95
CA GLY A 403 5.17 -1.44 1.49
C GLY A 403 5.95 -0.25 0.90
N MET A 404 5.96 0.90 1.58
CA MET A 404 6.77 2.07 1.17
C MET A 404 8.28 1.79 1.23
N SER A 405 8.76 1.19 2.31
CA SER A 405 10.19 0.92 2.54
C SER A 405 10.74 -0.07 1.52
N TYR A 406 9.98 -1.12 1.20
CA TYR A 406 10.33 -2.07 0.15
C TYR A 406 10.32 -1.40 -1.22
N THR A 407 9.25 -0.68 -1.58
CA THR A 407 9.15 0.03 -2.88
C THR A 407 10.31 0.99 -3.12
N LEU A 408 10.81 1.67 -2.08
CA LEU A 408 11.98 2.55 -2.17
C LEU A 408 13.28 1.77 -2.40
N HIS A 409 13.47 0.65 -1.71
CA HIS A 409 14.64 -0.23 -1.89
C HIS A 409 14.64 -0.89 -3.27
N ASP A 410 13.48 -1.34 -3.76
CA ASP A 410 13.30 -1.93 -5.08
C ASP A 410 13.62 -0.93 -6.20
N ALA A 411 13.18 0.32 -6.05
CA ALA A 411 13.48 1.41 -6.98
C ALA A 411 14.98 1.74 -7.02
N GLU A 412 15.70 1.65 -5.90
CA GLU A 412 17.15 1.82 -5.88
C GLU A 412 17.87 0.70 -6.64
N ILE A 413 17.49 -0.57 -6.41
CA ILE A 413 18.06 -1.73 -7.10
C ILE A 413 17.79 -1.65 -8.61
N LEU A 414 16.57 -1.27 -9.02
CA LEU A 414 16.25 -1.02 -10.42
C LEU A 414 17.10 0.08 -11.03
N ALA A 415 17.30 1.21 -10.33
CA ALA A 415 18.13 2.30 -10.84
C ALA A 415 19.58 1.86 -11.08
N ASP A 416 20.15 1.08 -10.16
CA ASP A 416 21.50 0.52 -10.29
C ASP A 416 21.59 -0.52 -11.42
N VAL A 417 20.57 -1.37 -11.61
CA VAL A 417 20.50 -2.33 -12.71
C VAL A 417 20.42 -1.63 -14.07
N ILE A 418 19.53 -0.66 -14.22
CA ILE A 418 19.30 0.08 -15.47
C ILE A 418 20.57 0.85 -15.86
N CYS A 419 21.16 1.60 -14.93
CA CYS A 419 22.37 2.37 -15.23
C CYS A 419 23.60 1.49 -15.45
N ALA A 420 23.71 0.33 -14.79
CA ALA A 420 24.78 -0.63 -15.07
C ALA A 420 24.65 -1.34 -16.43
N ALA A 421 23.43 -1.44 -16.98
CA ALA A 421 23.21 -1.97 -18.32
C ALA A 421 23.62 -0.97 -19.43
N GLY A 422 23.54 0.34 -19.18
CA GLY A 422 24.06 1.36 -20.10
C GLY A 422 23.46 1.36 -21.50
N GLY A 423 22.21 0.90 -21.65
CA GLY A 423 21.52 0.75 -22.94
C GLY A 423 21.69 -0.62 -23.63
N ASP A 424 22.55 -1.51 -23.13
CA ASP A 424 22.63 -2.90 -23.57
C ASP A 424 21.43 -3.69 -23.01
N GLY A 425 20.51 -4.09 -23.89
CA GLY A 425 19.30 -4.84 -23.53
C GLY A 425 19.57 -6.27 -23.06
N ASP A 426 20.64 -6.91 -23.52
CA ASP A 426 20.98 -8.29 -23.15
C ASP A 426 21.74 -8.32 -21.83
N LEU A 427 22.49 -7.27 -21.52
CA LEU A 427 23.01 -7.01 -20.17
C LEU A 427 21.89 -6.62 -19.20
N LEU A 428 20.93 -5.80 -19.63
CA LEU A 428 19.78 -5.41 -18.80
C LEU A 428 18.98 -6.62 -18.33
N ASP A 429 18.53 -7.49 -19.23
CA ASP A 429 17.71 -8.65 -18.86
C ASP A 429 18.46 -9.61 -17.92
N ARG A 430 19.76 -9.85 -18.17
CA ARG A 430 20.63 -10.63 -17.27
C ARG A 430 20.79 -9.97 -15.90
N LEU A 431 20.91 -8.64 -15.82
CA LEU A 431 21.04 -7.92 -14.55
C LEU A 431 19.71 -7.87 -13.79
N LEU A 432 18.58 -7.72 -14.48
CA LEU A 432 17.25 -7.83 -13.89
C LEU A 432 17.05 -9.23 -13.28
N TYR A 433 17.40 -10.29 -14.01
CA TYR A 433 17.33 -11.67 -13.51
C TYR A 433 18.26 -11.90 -12.32
N ALA A 434 19.51 -11.43 -12.39
CA ALA A 434 20.51 -11.68 -11.36
C ALA A 434 20.35 -10.82 -10.09
N ARG A 435 19.76 -9.63 -10.17
CA ARG A 435 19.73 -8.64 -9.08
C ARG A 435 18.34 -8.19 -8.65
N TYR A 436 17.34 -8.21 -9.54
CA TYR A 436 15.99 -7.73 -9.24
C TYR A 436 14.96 -8.84 -9.05
N GLU A 437 14.94 -9.87 -9.89
CA GLU A 437 14.07 -11.05 -9.73
C GLU A 437 14.17 -11.73 -8.34
N PRO A 438 15.34 -11.79 -7.66
CA PRO A 438 15.45 -12.33 -6.29
C PRO A 438 14.61 -11.58 -5.24
N ARG A 439 14.21 -10.32 -5.49
CA ARG A 439 13.33 -9.54 -4.60
C ARG A 439 11.98 -10.23 -4.35
N ARG A 440 11.55 -11.09 -5.28
CA ARG A 440 10.36 -11.94 -5.13
C ARG A 440 10.38 -12.81 -3.88
N HIS A 441 11.56 -13.22 -3.39
CA HIS A 441 11.67 -13.99 -2.15
C HIS A 441 11.28 -13.13 -0.94
N ALA A 442 11.99 -12.00 -0.75
CA ALA A 442 11.73 -11.06 0.35
C ALA A 442 10.28 -10.52 0.31
N HIS A 443 9.70 -10.38 -0.88
CA HIS A 443 8.32 -9.92 -1.02
C HIS A 443 7.33 -11.02 -0.66
N ARG A 444 7.61 -12.29 -1.01
CA ARG A 444 6.82 -13.43 -0.56
C ARG A 444 6.82 -13.53 0.96
N GLU A 445 7.99 -13.48 1.59
CA GLU A 445 8.11 -13.51 3.06
C GLU A 445 7.34 -12.36 3.74
N LEU A 446 7.42 -11.14 3.20
CA LEU A 446 6.66 -10.01 3.71
C LEU A 446 5.13 -10.21 3.56
N ILE A 447 4.69 -10.78 2.44
CA ILE A 447 3.28 -11.06 2.21
C ILE A 447 2.80 -12.17 3.13
N ASP A 448 3.55 -13.28 3.25
CA ASP A 448 3.23 -14.42 4.11
C ASP A 448 3.17 -13.97 5.59
N TYR A 449 4.07 -13.09 6.02
CA TYR A 449 4.01 -12.44 7.33
C TYR A 449 2.75 -11.56 7.49
N GLY A 450 2.42 -10.74 6.48
CA GLY A 450 1.19 -9.94 6.47
C GLY A 450 -0.09 -10.77 6.52
N ASP A 451 -0.12 -11.89 5.79
CA ASP A 451 -1.21 -12.87 5.78
C ASP A 451 -1.35 -13.54 7.16
N ALA A 452 -0.23 -13.91 7.80
CA ALA A 452 -0.22 -14.48 9.15
C ALA A 452 -0.78 -13.50 10.20
N LEU A 453 -0.32 -12.25 10.22
CA LEU A 453 -0.85 -11.21 11.13
C LEU A 453 -2.37 -11.01 10.97
N ALA A 454 -2.84 -10.98 9.71
CA ALA A 454 -4.26 -10.76 9.40
C ALA A 454 -5.13 -11.96 9.80
N ALA A 455 -4.58 -13.18 9.80
CA ALA A 455 -5.29 -14.38 10.22
C ALA A 455 -5.41 -14.50 11.75
N THR A 456 -4.49 -13.92 12.53
CA THR A 456 -4.36 -14.19 13.97
C THR A 456 -4.86 -13.09 14.91
N PHE A 457 -5.23 -11.91 14.41
CA PHE A 457 -5.68 -10.76 15.21
C PHE A 457 -6.84 -11.00 16.22
N ARG A 458 -7.61 -12.09 16.08
CA ARG A 458 -8.67 -12.53 17.01
C ARG A 458 -8.15 -13.29 18.24
N ASP A 459 -6.90 -13.75 18.21
CA ASP A 459 -6.29 -14.56 19.26
C ASP A 459 -4.95 -13.94 19.66
N ARG A 460 -4.89 -13.43 20.89
CA ARG A 460 -3.69 -12.81 21.48
C ARG A 460 -2.44 -13.69 21.37
N ALA A 461 -2.56 -14.99 21.66
CA ALA A 461 -1.41 -15.89 21.68
C ALA A 461 -0.93 -16.23 20.26
N ALA A 462 -1.87 -16.47 19.35
CA ALA A 462 -1.57 -16.69 17.94
C ALA A 462 -0.96 -15.43 17.29
N TYR A 463 -1.47 -14.23 17.63
CA TYR A 463 -0.94 -12.96 17.13
C TYR A 463 0.50 -12.71 17.57
N LEU A 464 0.80 -12.91 18.86
CA LEU A 464 2.16 -12.77 19.38
C LEU A 464 3.12 -13.81 18.76
N SER A 465 2.65 -15.04 18.53
CA SER A 465 3.42 -16.11 17.87
C SER A 465 3.69 -15.80 16.38
N ALA A 466 2.74 -15.19 15.68
CA ALA A 466 2.89 -14.78 14.28
C ALA A 466 3.74 -13.51 14.09
N PHE A 467 4.02 -12.76 15.16
CA PHE A 467 4.75 -11.50 15.06
C PHE A 467 6.25 -11.73 14.81
N ARG A 468 6.78 -11.10 13.76
CA ARG A 468 8.18 -11.20 13.31
C ARG A 468 8.87 -9.85 13.40
N PRO A 469 9.56 -9.50 14.50
CA PRO A 469 10.17 -8.18 14.68
C PRO A 469 11.21 -7.85 13.61
N ASP A 470 11.94 -8.87 13.12
CA ASP A 470 12.89 -8.79 12.00
C ASP A 470 12.22 -8.23 10.73
N LEU A 471 11.12 -8.83 10.27
CA LEU A 471 10.36 -8.32 9.12
C LEU A 471 9.59 -7.04 9.45
N HIS A 472 9.11 -6.87 10.69
CA HIS A 472 8.32 -5.70 11.10
C HIS A 472 9.15 -4.42 11.21
N VAL A 473 10.42 -4.52 11.59
CA VAL A 473 11.31 -3.38 11.88
C VAL A 473 12.37 -3.22 10.80
N HIS A 474 13.03 -4.30 10.39
CA HIS A 474 14.20 -4.28 9.49
C HIS A 474 13.86 -4.65 8.05
N GLY A 475 12.73 -5.32 7.78
CA GLY A 475 12.32 -5.70 6.43
C GLY A 475 13.20 -6.76 5.77
N ASP A 476 13.92 -7.53 6.58
CA ASP A 476 14.76 -8.64 6.18
C ASP A 476 14.82 -9.62 7.35
N ALA A 477 14.82 -10.92 7.05
CA ALA A 477 15.06 -11.97 8.04
C ALA A 477 16.54 -12.07 8.43
N ALA A 478 17.45 -11.52 7.61
CA ALA A 478 18.89 -11.61 7.76
C ALA A 478 19.53 -10.50 8.63
N ALA A 479 18.81 -9.93 9.60
CA ALA A 479 19.33 -8.92 10.52
C ALA A 479 19.53 -9.43 11.98
N PRO A 480 20.54 -10.30 12.25
CA PRO A 480 20.89 -10.72 13.59
C PRO A 480 22.02 -9.87 14.18
N GLU A 481 21.66 -8.80 14.91
CA GLU A 481 22.33 -8.36 16.14
C GLU A 481 21.46 -7.25 16.76
N GLU A 482 21.02 -7.46 18.00
CA GLU A 482 20.08 -6.57 18.74
C GLU A 482 18.74 -6.25 18.04
N VAL A 483 18.00 -7.28 17.63
CA VAL A 483 16.54 -7.13 17.40
C VAL A 483 15.85 -6.81 18.73
N PRO A 484 15.16 -5.67 18.89
CA PRO A 484 14.32 -5.44 20.05
C PRO A 484 13.18 -6.47 20.01
N ALA A 485 13.25 -7.48 20.88
CA ALA A 485 12.14 -8.39 21.09
C ALA A 485 10.88 -7.58 21.43
N LEU A 486 9.71 -8.07 21.02
CA LEU A 486 8.43 -7.61 21.54
C LEU A 486 8.52 -7.58 23.08
N GLN A 487 8.59 -6.39 23.67
CA GLN A 487 8.75 -6.29 25.12
C GLN A 487 7.39 -6.61 25.75
N PRO A 488 7.29 -7.60 26.65
CA PRO A 488 6.11 -7.76 27.49
C PRO A 488 5.98 -6.51 28.37
N ILE A 489 4.75 -6.04 28.54
CA ILE A 489 4.39 -4.85 29.33
C ILE A 489 4.03 -5.28 30.74
#